data_AF-A0A1I8NG67-F1
#
_entry.id   AF-A0A1I8NG67-F1
#
_cell.length_a   1.000
_cell.length_b   1.000
_cell.length_c   1.000
_cell.angle_alpha   90.00
_cell.angle_beta   90.00
_cell.angle_gamma   90.00
#
_symmetry.space_group_name_H-M   'P 1'
#
loop_
_entity.id
_entity.type
_entity.pdbx_description
1 polymer ?
#
loop_
_entity_poly.entity_id
_entity_poly.type
_entity_poly.pdbx_seq_one_letter_code
_entity_poly.pdbx_strand_id
1 'polypeptide(L)'
;MNSFEIKDIPGKGRAMVAAKLINAGDTIFEEEPFVSSQFSWNAAYGYAACDHCMRPLETVTENVRRLASNASLVVPLTEHDPTKQWLEQFTVCPNCKIRYCSEDCRVEALKKYHRVGCMGNYRQDDSHPINRLNEIWKKMHYPPETGTIMLLVRLMAMYQQSSNKTEFLESLQSFQALIVNKEQQIYHKMLGENFEQQMEQLYAAFCEAFQGEDFQMFTTPEAFKTLMGLVGTNSQGVATSVLAEWVKKVSDLPMPEADKAKLDEYIDDIYNKVSEFAGEFLNNEGSGLYLLQSKINHSCVPNAQSTFPYSNDIVVLKATRDIQPGEEICISYLDECQLERSRHSRQKILKENYIFVCNCPKCQLQSNDPDETSEDEDEDDMDMEDDYDDMDD
;
A
#
# COMPACT_ATOMS: atom_id res chain seq x y z
N MET A 1 -4.50 -13.34 27.71
CA MET A 1 -5.36 -12.16 27.47
C MET A 1 -4.63 -11.31 26.45
N ASN A 2 -5.31 -10.88 25.38
CA ASN A 2 -4.72 -10.08 24.32
C ASN A 2 -4.18 -8.75 24.89
N SER A 3 -3.15 -8.19 24.26
CA SER A 3 -2.57 -6.88 24.62
C SER A 3 -3.51 -5.71 24.36
N PHE A 4 -4.55 -5.92 23.53
CA PHE A 4 -5.51 -4.91 23.12
C PHE A 4 -6.93 -5.48 23.00
N GLU A 5 -7.89 -4.59 22.84
CA GLU A 5 -9.30 -4.85 22.54
C GLU A 5 -9.81 -3.85 21.48
N ILE A 6 -10.81 -4.25 20.69
CA ILE A 6 -11.49 -3.36 19.73
C ILE A 6 -12.73 -2.78 20.40
N LYS A 7 -12.87 -1.45 20.38
CA LYS A 7 -13.99 -0.71 20.97
C LYS A 7 -14.57 0.28 19.98
N ASP A 8 -15.88 0.54 20.08
CA ASP A 8 -16.49 1.68 19.42
C ASP A 8 -16.28 2.96 20.25
N ILE A 9 -15.59 3.94 19.67
CA ILE A 9 -15.37 5.26 20.25
C ILE A 9 -16.28 6.27 19.53
N PRO A 10 -17.15 7.01 20.25
CA PRO A 10 -18.01 8.04 19.66
C PRO A 10 -17.22 9.03 18.79
N GLY A 11 -17.65 9.20 17.54
CA GLY A 11 -17.02 10.11 16.58
C GLY A 11 -15.76 9.57 15.89
N LYS A 12 -15.20 8.43 16.32
CA LYS A 12 -14.07 7.75 15.65
C LYS A 12 -14.42 6.39 15.06
N GLY A 13 -15.58 5.83 15.41
CA GLY A 13 -15.94 4.47 15.01
C GLY A 13 -15.14 3.44 15.80
N ARG A 14 -14.76 2.33 15.18
CA ARG A 14 -13.96 1.28 15.84
C ARG A 14 -12.55 1.77 16.07
N ALA A 15 -11.99 1.41 17.22
CA ALA A 15 -10.67 1.78 17.65
C ALA A 15 -10.01 0.61 18.40
N MET A 16 -8.69 0.50 18.25
CA MET A 16 -7.87 -0.41 19.02
C MET A 16 -7.43 0.26 20.33
N VAL A 17 -7.66 -0.39 21.46
CA VAL A 17 -7.35 0.14 22.80
C VAL A 17 -6.50 -0.85 23.56
N ALA A 18 -5.43 -0.38 24.21
CA ALA A 18 -4.55 -1.22 25.01
C ALA A 18 -5.30 -1.80 26.22
N ALA A 19 -5.28 -3.13 26.39
CA ALA A 19 -5.91 -3.82 27.51
C ALA A 19 -4.96 -3.97 28.72
N LYS A 20 -3.67 -3.75 28.50
CA LYS A 20 -2.58 -3.78 29.49
C LYS A 20 -1.47 -2.83 29.05
N LEU A 21 -0.47 -2.62 29.91
CA LEU A 21 0.75 -1.91 29.54
C LEU A 21 1.43 -2.63 28.37
N ILE A 22 1.80 -1.87 27.34
CA ILE A 22 2.63 -2.29 26.21
C ILE A 22 3.87 -1.39 26.26
N ASN A 23 5.07 -1.98 26.31
CA ASN A 23 6.29 -1.20 26.40
C ASN A 23 6.75 -0.74 25.02
N ALA A 24 7.54 0.33 24.97
CA ALA A 24 8.20 0.77 23.75
C ALA A 24 8.99 -0.39 23.10
N GLY A 25 8.78 -0.60 21.80
CA GLY A 25 9.42 -1.66 21.02
C GLY A 25 8.69 -3.01 21.05
N ASP A 26 7.70 -3.21 21.93
CA ASP A 26 6.91 -4.45 21.96
C ASP A 26 6.09 -4.60 20.67
N THR A 27 6.07 -5.83 20.13
CA THR A 27 5.14 -6.22 19.07
C THR A 27 3.73 -6.33 19.66
N ILE A 28 2.79 -5.56 19.10
CA ILE A 28 1.38 -5.57 19.51
C ILE A 28 0.66 -6.75 18.85
N PHE A 29 0.82 -6.90 17.53
CA PHE A 29 0.39 -8.07 16.75
C PHE A 29 1.18 -8.20 15.45
N GLU A 30 1.06 -9.37 14.83
CA GLU A 30 1.47 -9.67 13.45
C GLU A 30 0.25 -10.18 12.69
N GLU A 31 0.06 -9.74 11.45
CA GLU A 31 -1.12 -10.08 10.66
C GLU A 31 -0.76 -10.32 9.18
N GLU A 32 -1.24 -11.44 8.63
CA GLU A 32 -1.27 -11.68 7.19
C GLU A 32 -2.44 -10.91 6.56
N PRO A 33 -2.31 -10.41 5.33
CA PRO A 33 -3.38 -9.68 4.68
C PRO A 33 -4.55 -10.62 4.36
N PHE A 34 -5.76 -10.08 4.48
CA PHE A 34 -6.95 -10.69 3.91
C PHE A 34 -6.78 -10.84 2.39
N VAL A 35 -6.33 -9.77 1.74
CA VAL A 35 -5.93 -9.74 0.33
C VAL A 35 -4.81 -8.74 0.16
N SER A 36 -3.85 -9.03 -0.71
CA SER A 36 -2.77 -8.12 -1.08
C SER A 36 -2.55 -8.15 -2.58
N SER A 37 -1.91 -7.15 -3.18
CA SER A 37 -1.48 -7.18 -4.58
C SER A 37 -0.37 -6.18 -4.82
N GLN A 38 0.58 -6.55 -5.68
CA GLN A 38 1.56 -5.63 -6.23
C GLN A 38 0.87 -4.49 -6.97
N PHE A 39 1.47 -3.31 -6.95
CA PHE A 39 1.04 -2.16 -7.76
C PHE A 39 1.22 -2.42 -9.26
N SER A 40 0.34 -1.80 -10.05
CA SER A 40 0.17 -2.09 -11.47
C SER A 40 1.34 -1.55 -12.30
N TRP A 41 1.84 -0.37 -11.96
CA TRP A 41 3.05 0.23 -12.52
C TRP A 41 4.30 -0.49 -12.04
N ASN A 42 4.43 -0.90 -10.76
CA ASN A 42 5.58 -1.70 -10.32
C ASN A 42 5.70 -2.98 -11.18
N ALA A 43 4.58 -3.67 -11.40
CA ALA A 43 4.54 -4.84 -12.28
C ALA A 43 4.91 -4.50 -13.74
N ALA A 44 4.42 -3.38 -14.28
CA ALA A 44 4.70 -2.92 -15.64
C ALA A 44 6.17 -2.51 -15.85
N TYR A 45 6.79 -1.88 -14.85
CA TYR A 45 8.22 -1.53 -14.82
C TYR A 45 9.12 -2.71 -14.49
N GLY A 46 8.56 -3.92 -14.34
CA GLY A 46 9.32 -5.15 -14.19
C GLY A 46 9.79 -5.45 -12.77
N TYR A 47 9.24 -4.78 -11.74
CA TYR A 47 9.50 -5.16 -10.37
C TYR A 47 9.10 -6.61 -10.15
N ALA A 48 10.07 -7.42 -9.75
CA ALA A 48 9.87 -8.84 -9.51
C ALA A 48 9.38 -9.04 -8.07
N ALA A 49 8.14 -9.47 -7.89
CA ALA A 49 7.59 -9.84 -6.59
C ALA A 49 6.96 -11.24 -6.61
N CYS A 50 6.92 -11.88 -5.44
CA CYS A 50 6.07 -13.03 -5.20
C CYS A 50 4.60 -12.62 -5.34
N ASP A 51 3.83 -13.31 -6.18
CA ASP A 51 2.42 -12.97 -6.37
C ASP A 51 1.59 -13.11 -5.10
N HIS A 52 1.99 -14.01 -4.18
CA HIS A 52 1.26 -14.24 -2.95
C HIS A 52 1.59 -13.26 -1.83
N CYS A 53 2.89 -13.14 -1.48
CA CYS A 53 3.32 -12.44 -0.28
C CYS A 53 4.12 -11.16 -0.55
N MET A 54 4.20 -10.74 -1.82
CA MET A 54 4.96 -9.58 -2.30
C MET A 54 6.46 -9.58 -1.99
N ARG A 55 7.00 -10.67 -1.45
CA ARG A 55 8.45 -10.83 -1.25
C ARG A 55 9.20 -10.54 -2.55
N PRO A 56 10.25 -9.68 -2.53
CA PRO A 56 11.00 -9.35 -3.73
C PRO A 56 11.65 -10.57 -4.36
N LEU A 57 11.62 -10.66 -5.68
CA LEU A 57 12.20 -11.76 -6.49
C LEU A 57 13.24 -11.23 -7.49
N GLU A 58 13.91 -10.14 -7.09
CA GLU A 58 15.09 -9.57 -7.74
C GLU A 58 16.16 -9.31 -6.67
N THR A 59 17.42 -9.47 -7.05
CA THR A 59 18.58 -9.13 -6.22
C THR A 59 18.68 -7.63 -5.98
N VAL A 60 19.48 -7.20 -4.99
CA VAL A 60 19.76 -5.77 -4.76
C VAL A 60 20.38 -5.12 -6.00
N THR A 61 21.18 -5.88 -6.74
CA THR A 61 21.81 -5.37 -7.97
C THR A 61 20.78 -5.18 -9.09
N GLU A 62 19.89 -6.15 -9.29
CA GLU A 62 18.80 -6.01 -10.27
C GLU A 62 17.85 -4.86 -9.90
N ASN A 63 17.46 -4.78 -8.62
CA ASN A 63 16.60 -3.73 -8.08
C ASN A 63 17.19 -2.34 -8.32
N VAL A 64 18.44 -2.08 -7.90
CA VAL A 64 19.09 -0.77 -8.06
C VAL A 64 19.28 -0.43 -9.54
N ARG A 65 19.70 -1.38 -10.38
CA ARG A 65 19.88 -1.13 -11.82
C ARG A 65 18.58 -0.77 -12.52
N ARG A 66 17.48 -1.41 -12.13
CA ARG A 66 16.13 -1.12 -12.64
C ARG A 66 15.68 0.26 -12.18
N LEU A 67 15.79 0.55 -10.89
CA LEU A 67 15.36 1.81 -10.29
C LEU A 67 16.19 3.02 -10.75
N ALA A 68 17.47 2.85 -11.04
CA ALA A 68 18.33 3.91 -11.58
C ALA A 68 18.42 3.90 -13.11
N SER A 69 17.67 3.01 -13.80
CA SER A 69 17.76 2.80 -15.26
C SER A 69 19.19 2.67 -15.80
N ASN A 70 20.06 2.02 -15.02
CA ASN A 70 21.50 1.96 -15.30
C ASN A 70 22.04 0.54 -15.12
N ALA A 71 22.12 -0.20 -16.21
CA ALA A 71 22.61 -1.58 -16.23
C ALA A 71 24.09 -1.73 -15.82
N SER A 72 24.87 -0.63 -15.83
CA SER A 72 26.30 -0.64 -15.48
C SER A 72 26.58 -0.41 -13.99
N LEU A 73 25.55 -0.04 -13.21
CA LEU A 73 25.70 0.23 -11.78
C LEU A 73 26.15 -1.04 -11.03
N VAL A 74 27.12 -0.90 -10.13
CA VAL A 74 27.73 -2.02 -9.39
C VAL A 74 27.47 -1.86 -7.91
N VAL A 75 26.57 -2.65 -7.34
CA VAL A 75 26.32 -2.65 -5.89
C VAL A 75 27.44 -3.44 -5.18
N PRO A 76 28.11 -2.88 -4.14
CA PRO A 76 29.11 -3.58 -3.35
C PRO A 76 28.45 -4.55 -2.36
N LEU A 77 29.26 -5.36 -1.66
CA LEU A 77 28.80 -6.20 -0.53
C LEU A 77 27.57 -7.07 -0.87
N THR A 78 27.54 -7.64 -2.08
CA THR A 78 26.39 -8.46 -2.55
C THR A 78 26.28 -9.80 -1.84
N GLU A 79 27.30 -10.22 -1.09
CA GLU A 79 27.22 -11.31 -0.14
C GLU A 79 26.20 -11.07 0.98
N HIS A 80 25.82 -9.81 1.22
CA HIS A 80 24.78 -9.39 2.16
C HIS A 80 23.40 -9.15 1.50
N ASP A 81 23.24 -9.51 0.22
CA ASP A 81 21.94 -9.43 -0.47
C ASP A 81 20.88 -10.22 0.31
N PRO A 82 19.77 -9.58 0.72
CA PRO A 82 18.75 -10.24 1.52
C PRO A 82 18.03 -11.36 0.78
N THR A 83 18.01 -11.33 -0.55
CA THR A 83 17.14 -12.16 -1.37
C THR A 83 17.67 -13.55 -1.68
N LYS A 84 18.97 -13.77 -1.47
CA LYS A 84 19.68 -14.99 -1.87
C LYS A 84 18.98 -16.27 -1.45
N GLN A 85 18.48 -16.33 -0.21
CA GLN A 85 17.86 -17.53 0.34
C GLN A 85 16.59 -17.96 -0.43
N TRP A 86 15.75 -17.01 -0.84
CA TRP A 86 14.48 -17.34 -1.50
C TRP A 86 14.57 -17.34 -3.02
N LEU A 87 15.57 -16.68 -3.61
CA LEU A 87 15.85 -16.77 -5.04
C LEU A 87 16.35 -18.16 -5.46
N GLU A 88 16.89 -18.97 -4.56
CA GLU A 88 17.28 -20.35 -4.85
C GLU A 88 16.10 -21.33 -4.91
N GLN A 89 14.95 -20.95 -4.36
CA GLN A 89 13.79 -21.83 -4.16
C GLN A 89 12.48 -21.29 -4.76
N PHE A 90 12.53 -20.17 -5.49
CA PHE A 90 11.32 -19.63 -6.11
C PHE A 90 10.77 -20.62 -7.15
N THR A 91 9.46 -20.57 -7.33
CA THR A 91 8.72 -21.43 -8.26
C THR A 91 7.79 -20.59 -9.13
N VAL A 92 7.15 -21.21 -10.11
CA VAL A 92 6.21 -20.56 -11.02
C VAL A 92 4.91 -21.33 -11.13
N CYS A 93 3.82 -20.64 -11.44
CA CYS A 93 2.61 -21.31 -11.89
C CYS A 93 2.90 -22.04 -13.22
N PRO A 94 2.55 -23.34 -13.35
CA PRO A 94 2.80 -24.08 -14.58
C PRO A 94 2.03 -23.55 -15.78
N ASN A 95 0.89 -22.87 -15.54
CA ASN A 95 0.02 -22.32 -16.58
C ASN A 95 0.43 -20.89 -16.97
N CYS A 96 0.24 -19.90 -16.08
CA CYS A 96 0.49 -18.49 -16.41
C CYS A 96 1.91 -17.99 -16.15
N LYS A 97 2.82 -18.85 -15.64
CA LYS A 97 4.22 -18.53 -15.35
C LYS A 97 4.46 -17.44 -14.31
N ILE A 98 3.43 -17.02 -13.56
CA ILE A 98 3.61 -16.07 -12.46
C ILE A 98 4.51 -16.66 -11.37
N ARG A 99 5.33 -15.83 -10.73
CA ARG A 99 6.38 -16.25 -9.81
C ARG A 99 5.93 -16.24 -8.34
N TYR A 100 6.44 -17.18 -7.55
CA TYR A 100 6.24 -17.29 -6.11
C TYR A 100 7.58 -17.55 -5.43
N CYS A 101 7.83 -16.95 -4.27
CA CYS A 101 9.11 -17.11 -3.54
C CYS A 101 9.33 -18.52 -2.94
N SER A 102 8.29 -19.36 -2.94
CA SER A 102 8.33 -20.73 -2.42
C SER A 102 7.15 -21.54 -2.96
N GLU A 103 7.24 -22.87 -2.84
CA GLU A 103 6.13 -23.78 -3.14
C GLU A 103 4.93 -23.55 -2.22
N ASP A 104 5.17 -23.24 -0.93
CA ASP A 104 4.11 -22.92 0.03
C ASP A 104 3.29 -21.71 -0.43
N CYS A 105 3.96 -20.63 -0.87
CA CYS A 105 3.28 -19.46 -1.42
C CYS A 105 2.46 -19.80 -2.68
N ARG A 106 2.96 -20.67 -3.55
CA ARG A 106 2.23 -21.11 -4.74
C ARG A 106 0.98 -21.91 -4.37
N VAL A 107 1.10 -22.81 -3.39
CA VAL A 107 -0.02 -23.64 -2.90
C VAL A 107 -1.07 -22.80 -2.19
N GLU A 108 -0.68 -21.86 -1.34
CA GLU A 108 -1.62 -20.97 -0.65
C GLU A 108 -2.32 -20.03 -1.63
N ALA A 109 -1.61 -19.46 -2.61
CA ALA A 109 -2.23 -18.70 -3.69
C ALA A 109 -3.25 -19.55 -4.47
N LEU A 110 -2.87 -20.79 -4.86
CA LEU A 110 -3.78 -21.73 -5.52
C LEU A 110 -5.03 -22.01 -4.69
N LYS A 111 -4.86 -22.17 -3.37
CA LYS A 111 -5.97 -22.40 -2.45
C LYS A 111 -6.91 -21.19 -2.33
N LYS A 112 -6.34 -19.99 -2.19
CA LYS A 112 -7.08 -18.74 -1.89
C LYS A 112 -7.74 -18.11 -3.13
N TYR A 113 -7.01 -17.92 -4.23
CA TYR A 113 -7.51 -17.13 -5.37
C TYR A 113 -7.01 -17.55 -6.76
N HIS A 114 -5.93 -18.32 -6.87
CA HIS A 114 -5.25 -18.50 -8.14
C HIS A 114 -5.85 -19.59 -9.05
N ARG A 115 -6.76 -20.46 -8.59
CA ARG A 115 -7.49 -21.37 -9.51
C ARG A 115 -8.42 -20.59 -10.45
N VAL A 116 -9.05 -19.53 -9.94
CA VAL A 116 -9.97 -18.64 -10.65
C VAL A 116 -9.20 -17.47 -11.26
N GLY A 117 -8.29 -16.85 -10.51
CA GLY A 117 -7.53 -15.68 -10.95
C GLY A 117 -6.39 -15.98 -11.93
N CYS A 118 -6.10 -17.26 -12.24
CA CYS A 118 -5.04 -17.60 -13.20
C CYS A 118 -5.49 -17.28 -14.64
N MET A 119 -4.87 -16.28 -15.26
CA MET A 119 -5.13 -15.92 -16.66
C MET A 119 -4.47 -16.88 -17.68
N GLY A 120 -3.74 -17.91 -17.24
CA GLY A 120 -3.03 -18.84 -18.12
C GLY A 120 -2.18 -18.13 -19.18
N ASN A 121 -2.37 -18.50 -20.45
CA ASN A 121 -1.67 -17.90 -21.59
C ASN A 121 -2.12 -16.46 -21.89
N TYR A 122 -3.26 -16.01 -21.37
CA TYR A 122 -3.77 -14.65 -21.55
C TYR A 122 -3.11 -13.62 -20.63
N ARG A 123 -2.14 -14.04 -19.78
CA ARG A 123 -1.46 -13.13 -18.84
C ARG A 123 -0.78 -11.94 -19.56
N GLN A 124 -0.32 -12.13 -20.78
CA GLN A 124 0.32 -11.09 -21.61
C GLN A 124 -0.59 -10.63 -22.76
N ASP A 125 -1.88 -10.96 -22.72
CA ASP A 125 -2.84 -10.58 -23.75
C ASP A 125 -3.57 -9.30 -23.33
N ASP A 126 -3.21 -8.17 -23.95
CA ASP A 126 -3.81 -6.86 -23.66
C ASP A 126 -5.31 -6.79 -23.95
N SER A 127 -5.84 -7.73 -24.75
CA SER A 127 -7.29 -7.81 -25.03
C SER A 127 -8.08 -8.51 -23.92
N HIS A 128 -7.40 -9.24 -23.01
CA HIS A 128 -8.04 -9.93 -21.91
C HIS A 128 -8.75 -8.93 -20.98
N PRO A 129 -10.02 -9.15 -20.57
CA PRO A 129 -10.80 -8.18 -19.80
C PRO A 129 -10.11 -7.66 -18.53
N ILE A 130 -9.42 -8.53 -17.80
CA ILE A 130 -8.65 -8.14 -16.60
C ILE A 130 -7.45 -7.23 -16.95
N ASN A 131 -6.76 -7.50 -18.06
CA ASN A 131 -5.65 -6.66 -18.49
C ASN A 131 -6.18 -5.30 -18.98
N ARG A 132 -7.29 -5.27 -19.72
CA ARG A 132 -7.96 -4.02 -20.10
C ARG A 132 -8.37 -3.19 -18.88
N LEU A 133 -8.94 -3.81 -17.85
CA LEU A 133 -9.27 -3.15 -16.58
C LEU A 133 -8.02 -2.55 -15.92
N ASN A 134 -6.92 -3.30 -15.89
CA ASN A 134 -5.65 -2.84 -15.33
C ASN A 134 -5.02 -1.69 -16.13
N GLU A 135 -5.12 -1.72 -17.46
CA GLU A 135 -4.64 -0.63 -18.31
C GLU A 135 -5.46 0.66 -18.13
N ILE A 136 -6.79 0.56 -17.97
CA ILE A 136 -7.63 1.72 -17.66
C ILE A 136 -7.24 2.30 -16.30
N TRP A 137 -7.04 1.45 -15.28
CA TRP A 137 -6.57 1.89 -13.96
C TRP A 137 -5.27 2.69 -14.04
N LYS A 138 -4.26 2.16 -14.73
CA LYS A 138 -2.94 2.81 -14.88
C LYS A 138 -3.01 4.17 -15.60
N LYS A 139 -3.96 4.34 -16.52
CA LYS A 139 -4.17 5.63 -17.20
C LYS A 139 -4.82 6.68 -16.30
N MET A 140 -5.53 6.26 -15.26
CA MET A 140 -6.18 7.13 -14.29
C MET A 140 -5.26 7.42 -13.09
N HIS A 141 -4.39 6.48 -12.73
CA HIS A 141 -3.50 6.57 -11.58
C HIS A 141 -2.06 6.46 -12.06
N TYR A 142 -1.46 7.60 -12.36
CA TYR A 142 -0.05 7.68 -12.70
C TYR A 142 0.81 7.54 -11.42
N PRO A 143 2.05 7.02 -11.51
CA PRO A 143 3.06 7.09 -10.46
C PRO A 143 3.10 8.45 -9.71
N PRO A 144 3.16 8.47 -8.37
CA PRO A 144 3.15 7.35 -7.42
C PRO A 144 1.77 6.71 -7.20
N GLU A 145 1.69 5.38 -7.34
CA GLU A 145 0.46 4.64 -7.03
C GLU A 145 0.22 4.55 -5.52
N THR A 146 -0.98 4.94 -5.10
CA THR A 146 -1.45 4.77 -3.71
C THR A 146 -2.41 3.58 -3.57
N GLY A 147 -2.77 2.92 -4.67
CA GLY A 147 -3.70 1.79 -4.71
C GLY A 147 -3.58 0.99 -6.01
N THR A 148 -4.25 -0.17 -6.08
CA THR A 148 -4.32 -0.98 -7.30
C THR A 148 -5.69 -1.63 -7.48
N ILE A 149 -6.21 -1.60 -8.71
CA ILE A 149 -7.44 -2.31 -9.08
C ILE A 149 -7.30 -3.84 -8.95
N MET A 150 -6.07 -4.35 -8.94
CA MET A 150 -5.78 -5.77 -8.84
C MET A 150 -6.19 -6.37 -7.49
N LEU A 151 -6.37 -5.54 -6.45
CA LEU A 151 -7.02 -5.98 -5.20
C LEU A 151 -8.46 -6.44 -5.44
N LEU A 152 -9.24 -5.70 -6.24
CA LEU A 152 -10.61 -6.11 -6.57
C LEU A 152 -10.62 -7.38 -7.40
N VAL A 153 -9.70 -7.50 -8.36
CA VAL A 153 -9.54 -8.73 -9.15
C VAL A 153 -9.29 -9.94 -8.25
N ARG A 154 -8.37 -9.79 -7.29
CA ARG A 154 -8.04 -10.87 -6.35
C ARG A 154 -9.18 -11.16 -5.39
N LEU A 155 -9.91 -10.14 -4.91
CA LEU A 155 -11.12 -10.33 -4.08
C LEU A 155 -12.22 -11.10 -4.82
N MET A 156 -12.47 -10.80 -6.10
CA MET A 156 -13.46 -11.53 -6.90
C MET A 156 -13.05 -12.99 -7.06
N ALA A 157 -11.76 -13.25 -7.33
CA ALA A 157 -11.25 -14.61 -7.41
C ALA A 157 -11.32 -15.37 -6.08
N MET A 158 -11.04 -14.69 -4.95
CA MET A 158 -11.20 -15.27 -3.61
C MET A 158 -12.66 -15.60 -3.30
N TYR A 159 -13.58 -14.68 -3.60
CA TYR A 159 -15.02 -14.89 -3.37
C TYR A 159 -15.52 -16.12 -4.13
N GLN A 160 -15.19 -16.23 -5.43
CA GLN A 160 -15.62 -17.35 -6.26
C GLN A 160 -15.02 -18.68 -5.78
N GLN A 161 -13.79 -18.66 -5.27
CA GLN A 161 -13.13 -19.85 -4.72
C GLN A 161 -13.55 -20.21 -3.30
N SER A 162 -14.17 -19.29 -2.56
CA SER A 162 -14.50 -19.50 -1.16
C SER A 162 -15.52 -20.62 -1.00
N SER A 163 -15.21 -21.57 -0.11
CA SER A 163 -16.19 -22.57 0.31
C SER A 163 -17.26 -22.01 1.24
N ASN A 164 -17.01 -20.84 1.84
CA ASN A 164 -17.93 -20.14 2.73
C ASN A 164 -18.09 -18.68 2.27
N LYS A 165 -19.02 -18.46 1.34
CA LYS A 165 -19.30 -17.11 0.79
C LYS A 165 -19.80 -16.14 1.87
N THR A 166 -20.55 -16.63 2.87
CA THR A 166 -21.07 -15.80 3.97
C THR A 166 -19.95 -15.24 4.83
N GLU A 167 -19.03 -16.09 5.30
CA GLU A 167 -17.89 -15.65 6.13
C GLU A 167 -16.93 -14.72 5.36
N PHE A 168 -16.75 -14.96 4.05
CA PHE A 168 -16.00 -14.04 3.20
C PHE A 168 -16.66 -12.65 3.16
N LEU A 169 -17.98 -12.60 2.93
CA LEU A 169 -18.72 -11.34 2.89
C LEU A 169 -18.75 -10.63 4.25
N GLU A 170 -18.87 -11.36 5.35
CA GLU A 170 -18.76 -10.79 6.71
C GLU A 170 -17.38 -10.18 6.96
N SER A 171 -16.31 -10.88 6.53
CA SER A 171 -14.94 -10.37 6.62
C SER A 171 -14.76 -9.10 5.77
N LEU A 172 -15.29 -9.10 4.55
CA LEU A 172 -15.24 -7.94 3.66
C LEU A 172 -16.03 -6.75 4.23
N GLN A 173 -17.24 -6.99 4.73
CA GLN A 173 -18.07 -5.97 5.38
C GLN A 173 -17.40 -5.44 6.66
N SER A 174 -16.59 -6.26 7.33
CA SER A 174 -15.87 -5.81 8.52
C SER A 174 -14.88 -4.67 8.23
N PHE A 175 -14.47 -4.42 6.98
CA PHE A 175 -13.67 -3.23 6.64
C PHE A 175 -14.49 -1.94 6.61
N GLN A 176 -15.80 -2.03 6.39
CA GLN A 176 -16.66 -0.84 6.41
C GLN A 176 -16.73 -0.26 7.83
N ALA A 177 -16.18 0.95 8.02
CA ALA A 177 -16.58 1.77 9.15
C ALA A 177 -18.01 2.25 8.89
N LEU A 178 -18.88 2.18 9.91
CA LEU A 178 -20.23 2.73 9.92
C LEU A 178 -20.19 4.25 9.65
N ILE A 179 -20.06 4.66 8.39
CA ILE A 179 -20.29 6.04 7.96
C ILE A 179 -21.18 6.01 6.71
N VAL A 180 -22.43 5.69 6.97
CA VAL A 180 -23.58 5.59 6.05
C VAL A 180 -23.94 6.93 5.36
N ASN A 181 -23.04 7.93 5.37
CA ASN A 181 -23.35 9.27 4.86
C ASN A 181 -22.18 9.97 4.13
N LYS A 182 -21.12 9.24 3.74
CA LYS A 182 -19.96 9.80 3.01
C LYS A 182 -19.67 9.17 1.65
N GLU A 183 -20.47 8.18 1.22
CA GLU A 183 -20.32 7.51 -0.07
C GLU A 183 -20.35 8.48 -1.27
N GLN A 184 -20.98 9.65 -1.13
CA GLN A 184 -21.00 10.70 -2.16
C GLN A 184 -19.77 11.63 -2.15
N GLN A 185 -19.00 11.76 -1.05
CA GLN A 185 -17.88 12.70 -0.94
C GLN A 185 -16.49 12.08 -1.22
N ILE A 186 -16.28 10.79 -0.90
CA ILE A 186 -15.02 10.08 -1.23
C ILE A 186 -14.81 10.05 -2.76
N TYR A 187 -15.91 9.82 -3.48
CA TYR A 187 -15.92 9.67 -4.92
C TYR A 187 -15.52 10.92 -5.71
N HIS A 188 -15.81 12.11 -5.15
CA HIS A 188 -15.64 13.37 -5.87
C HIS A 188 -14.21 13.92 -5.77
N LYS A 189 -13.36 13.38 -4.87
CA LYS A 189 -12.09 14.00 -4.48
C LYS A 189 -10.84 13.15 -4.64
N MET A 190 -10.91 11.82 -4.56
CA MET A 190 -9.73 11.00 -4.85
C MET A 190 -9.18 11.23 -6.28
N LEU A 191 -9.92 11.93 -7.14
CA LEU A 191 -10.00 11.56 -8.55
C LEU A 191 -10.32 12.73 -9.53
N GLY A 192 -10.50 13.98 -9.05
CA GLY A 192 -10.55 15.21 -9.90
C GLY A 192 -11.88 15.50 -10.63
N GLU A 193 -11.94 16.62 -11.38
CA GLU A 193 -13.16 17.06 -12.10
C GLU A 193 -13.41 16.31 -13.44
N ASN A 194 -12.37 15.74 -14.06
CA ASN A 194 -12.45 14.94 -15.31
C ASN A 194 -12.97 13.49 -15.10
N PHE A 195 -13.57 13.22 -13.93
CA PHE A 195 -13.58 11.89 -13.36
C PHE A 195 -14.79 11.01 -13.67
N GLU A 196 -15.98 11.59 -13.84
CA GLU A 196 -17.20 10.80 -14.05
C GLU A 196 -17.05 9.89 -15.28
N GLN A 197 -16.49 10.41 -16.37
CA GLN A 197 -16.28 9.65 -17.60
C GLN A 197 -15.23 8.54 -17.44
N GLN A 198 -14.13 8.80 -16.71
CA GLN A 198 -13.10 7.78 -16.47
C GLN A 198 -13.61 6.67 -15.56
N MET A 199 -14.48 6.99 -14.58
CA MET A 199 -15.13 5.97 -13.76
C MET A 199 -16.14 5.12 -14.47
N GLU A 200 -16.92 5.71 -15.36
CA GLU A 200 -17.81 4.93 -16.20
C GLU A 200 -17.03 3.92 -17.04
N GLN A 201 -15.86 4.31 -17.57
CA GLN A 201 -14.98 3.40 -18.30
C GLN A 201 -14.40 2.29 -17.40
N LEU A 202 -13.91 2.64 -16.21
CA LEU A 202 -13.36 1.68 -15.26
C LEU A 202 -14.43 0.70 -14.77
N TYR A 203 -15.62 1.21 -14.44
CA TYR A 203 -16.77 0.40 -14.05
C TYR A 203 -17.23 -0.53 -15.19
N ALA A 204 -17.32 -0.02 -16.41
CA ALA A 204 -17.68 -0.84 -17.57
C ALA A 204 -16.66 -1.97 -17.80
N ALA A 205 -15.36 -1.68 -17.69
CA ALA A 205 -14.31 -2.68 -17.79
C ALA A 205 -14.36 -3.69 -16.63
N PHE A 206 -14.70 -3.25 -15.42
CA PHE A 206 -14.91 -4.13 -14.27
C PHE A 206 -16.06 -5.10 -14.51
N CYS A 207 -17.20 -4.61 -15.00
CA CYS A 207 -18.34 -5.45 -15.37
C CYS A 207 -18.01 -6.41 -16.53
N GLU A 208 -17.21 -5.97 -17.51
CA GLU A 208 -16.74 -6.84 -18.60
C GLU A 208 -15.85 -7.97 -18.07
N ALA A 209 -14.99 -7.67 -17.09
CA ALA A 209 -14.10 -8.64 -16.45
C ALA A 209 -14.81 -9.65 -15.55
N PHE A 210 -15.91 -9.25 -14.90
CA PHE A 210 -16.63 -10.07 -13.92
C PHE A 210 -18.07 -10.35 -14.36
N GLN A 211 -18.24 -11.26 -15.31
CA GLN A 211 -19.54 -11.64 -15.84
C GLN A 211 -20.12 -12.90 -15.16
N GLY A 212 -21.45 -13.02 -15.17
CA GLY A 212 -22.17 -14.20 -14.69
C GLY A 212 -22.89 -13.98 -13.37
N GLU A 213 -23.77 -14.94 -13.02
CA GLU A 213 -24.64 -14.85 -11.83
C GLU A 213 -23.84 -14.75 -10.52
N ASP A 214 -22.65 -15.37 -10.47
CA ASP A 214 -21.78 -15.34 -9.29
C ASP A 214 -21.31 -13.93 -8.92
N PHE A 215 -21.14 -13.03 -9.89
CA PHE A 215 -20.62 -11.68 -9.65
C PHE A 215 -21.68 -10.59 -9.65
N GLN A 216 -22.94 -10.93 -9.94
CA GLN A 216 -24.04 -9.97 -10.10
C GLN A 216 -24.20 -9.03 -8.91
N MET A 217 -23.89 -9.50 -7.69
CA MET A 217 -23.97 -8.67 -6.48
C MET A 217 -22.88 -7.60 -6.38
N PHE A 218 -21.74 -7.77 -7.07
CA PHE A 218 -20.61 -6.85 -7.07
C PHE A 218 -20.62 -5.90 -8.27
N THR A 219 -21.25 -6.30 -9.38
CA THR A 219 -21.31 -5.53 -10.63
C THR A 219 -22.51 -4.59 -10.71
N THR A 220 -22.99 -4.10 -9.56
CA THR A 220 -23.92 -2.96 -9.53
C THR A 220 -23.10 -1.67 -9.33
N PRO A 221 -23.58 -0.51 -9.80
CA PRO A 221 -22.86 0.75 -9.61
C PRO A 221 -22.58 1.03 -8.13
N GLU A 222 -23.55 0.77 -7.25
CA GLU A 222 -23.44 0.99 -5.81
C GLU A 222 -22.43 0.03 -5.16
N ALA A 223 -22.43 -1.24 -5.55
CA ALA A 223 -21.48 -2.21 -5.02
C ALA A 223 -20.05 -1.91 -5.50
N PHE A 224 -19.85 -1.53 -6.76
CA PHE A 224 -18.55 -1.10 -7.26
C PHE A 224 -18.04 0.12 -6.50
N LYS A 225 -18.91 1.13 -6.28
CA LYS A 225 -18.59 2.30 -5.46
C LYS A 225 -18.16 1.94 -4.05
N THR A 226 -18.88 1.01 -3.45
CA THR A 226 -18.59 0.50 -2.11
C THR A 226 -17.23 -0.21 -2.06
N LEU A 227 -16.91 -1.05 -3.05
CA LEU A 227 -15.63 -1.75 -3.15
C LEU A 227 -14.46 -0.78 -3.34
N MET A 228 -14.63 0.22 -4.19
CA MET A 228 -13.62 1.27 -4.41
C MET A 228 -13.37 2.07 -3.14
N GLY A 229 -14.42 2.53 -2.46
CA GLY A 229 -14.30 3.23 -1.18
C GLY A 229 -13.66 2.37 -0.10
N LEU A 230 -13.97 1.07 -0.04
CA LEU A 230 -13.37 0.12 0.89
C LEU A 230 -11.86 0.01 0.67
N VAL A 231 -11.42 -0.24 -0.58
CA VAL A 231 -9.98 -0.34 -0.89
C VAL A 231 -9.27 0.99 -0.65
N GLY A 232 -9.86 2.10 -1.10
CA GLY A 232 -9.25 3.43 -0.97
C GLY A 232 -9.07 3.89 0.47
N THR A 233 -9.92 3.46 1.40
CA THR A 233 -9.88 3.92 2.81
C THR A 233 -9.24 2.94 3.78
N ASN A 234 -9.02 1.69 3.37
CA ASN A 234 -8.51 0.63 4.26
C ASN A 234 -7.23 -0.05 3.75
N SER A 235 -6.79 0.24 2.52
CA SER A 235 -5.57 -0.36 2.02
C SER A 235 -4.34 0.20 2.74
N GLN A 236 -3.44 -0.71 3.10
CA GLN A 236 -2.14 -0.40 3.68
C GLN A 236 -1.09 -0.70 2.62
N GLY A 237 -0.25 0.31 2.31
CA GLY A 237 0.92 0.13 1.47
C GLY A 237 1.86 -0.90 2.08
N VAL A 238 2.37 -1.81 1.26
CA VAL A 238 3.33 -2.85 1.67
C VAL A 238 4.73 -2.45 1.25
N ALA A 239 5.52 -2.11 2.26
CA ALA A 239 6.88 -1.63 2.08
C ALA A 239 7.89 -2.77 2.13
N THR A 240 8.24 -3.33 0.97
CA THR A 240 9.25 -4.38 0.84
C THR A 240 10.36 -3.95 -0.12
N SER A 241 11.32 -3.17 0.37
CA SER A 241 12.44 -2.68 -0.45
C SER A 241 13.72 -3.50 -0.23
N VAL A 242 14.20 -4.14 -1.29
CA VAL A 242 15.47 -4.89 -1.28
C VAL A 242 16.64 -3.96 -0.97
N LEU A 243 16.65 -2.77 -1.57
CA LEU A 243 17.67 -1.75 -1.32
C LEU A 243 17.67 -1.33 0.15
N ALA A 244 16.52 -1.00 0.73
CA ALA A 244 16.44 -0.58 2.13
C ALA A 244 16.88 -1.70 3.10
N GLU A 245 16.51 -2.96 2.83
CA GLU A 245 16.94 -4.09 3.67
C GLU A 245 18.46 -4.33 3.54
N TRP A 246 19.02 -4.23 2.33
CA TRP A 246 20.46 -4.32 2.11
C TRP A 246 21.22 -3.21 2.84
N VAL A 247 20.78 -1.94 2.69
CA VAL A 247 21.35 -0.78 3.39
C VAL A 247 21.40 -1.03 4.89
N LYS A 248 20.28 -1.44 5.49
CA LYS A 248 20.21 -1.78 6.92
C LYS A 248 21.23 -2.84 7.31
N LYS A 249 21.37 -3.92 6.52
CA LYS A 249 22.31 -5.00 6.80
C LYS A 249 23.77 -4.54 6.73
N VAL A 250 24.13 -3.72 5.74
CA VAL A 250 25.51 -3.30 5.54
C VAL A 250 25.93 -2.18 6.50
N SER A 251 25.01 -1.29 6.88
CA SER A 251 25.25 -0.21 7.85
C SER A 251 25.53 -0.74 9.28
N ASP A 252 25.02 -1.92 9.61
CA ASP A 252 25.23 -2.59 10.91
C ASP A 252 26.53 -3.41 10.97
N LEU A 253 27.29 -3.52 9.87
CA LEU A 253 28.52 -4.32 9.84
C LEU A 253 29.66 -3.66 10.64
N PRO A 254 30.46 -4.46 11.39
CA PRO A 254 31.63 -3.95 12.09
C PRO A 254 32.74 -3.65 11.07
N MET A 255 33.03 -2.37 10.82
CA MET A 255 34.08 -1.94 9.90
C MET A 255 34.84 -0.70 10.41
N PRO A 256 36.06 -0.44 9.92
CA PRO A 256 36.78 0.80 10.23
C PRO A 256 35.99 2.04 9.82
N GLU A 257 36.06 3.11 10.62
CA GLU A 257 35.30 4.35 10.39
C GLU A 257 35.50 4.94 8.98
N ALA A 258 36.72 4.85 8.45
CA ALA A 258 37.05 5.34 7.12
C ALA A 258 36.38 4.53 5.99
N ASP A 259 36.11 3.25 6.21
CA ASP A 259 35.41 2.41 5.24
C ASP A 259 33.90 2.57 5.38
N LYS A 260 33.41 2.80 6.61
CA LYS A 260 32.01 3.15 6.86
C LYS A 260 31.62 4.44 6.16
N ALA A 261 32.42 5.50 6.29
CA ALA A 261 32.17 6.77 5.62
C ALA A 261 32.09 6.64 4.09
N LYS A 262 32.93 5.79 3.48
CA LYS A 262 32.89 5.52 2.04
C LYS A 262 31.64 4.73 1.64
N LEU A 263 31.21 3.79 2.48
CA LEU A 263 30.00 3.03 2.24
C LEU A 263 28.77 3.93 2.32
N ASP A 264 28.71 4.82 3.31
CA ASP A 264 27.63 5.79 3.47
C ASP A 264 27.57 6.74 2.25
N GLU A 265 28.70 7.30 1.81
CA GLU A 265 28.78 8.12 0.57
C GLU A 265 28.29 7.36 -0.67
N TYR A 266 28.60 6.06 -0.74
CA TYR A 266 28.17 5.20 -1.84
C TYR A 266 26.66 4.91 -1.79
N ILE A 267 26.11 4.67 -0.60
CA ILE A 267 24.68 4.46 -0.39
C ILE A 267 23.91 5.73 -0.78
N ASP A 268 24.40 6.90 -0.38
CA ASP A 268 23.83 8.19 -0.75
C ASP A 268 23.84 8.39 -2.28
N ASP A 269 24.95 8.06 -2.95
CA ASP A 269 25.04 8.09 -4.43
C ASP A 269 24.05 7.14 -5.10
N ILE A 270 23.81 5.93 -4.55
CA ILE A 270 22.75 5.04 -5.05
C ILE A 270 21.37 5.70 -4.91
N TYR A 271 21.04 6.20 -3.72
CA TYR A 271 19.74 6.82 -3.48
C TYR A 271 19.51 8.03 -4.37
N ASN A 272 20.52 8.87 -4.59
CA ASN A 272 20.45 10.00 -5.51
C ASN A 272 20.16 9.54 -6.95
N LYS A 273 20.87 8.53 -7.46
CA LYS A 273 20.64 7.98 -8.81
C LYS A 273 19.29 7.33 -8.98
N VAL A 274 18.80 6.67 -7.93
CA VAL A 274 17.44 6.10 -7.94
C VAL A 274 16.42 7.22 -7.92
N SER A 275 16.59 8.24 -7.06
CA SER A 275 15.68 9.37 -6.97
C SER A 275 15.62 10.16 -8.28
N GLU A 276 16.74 10.30 -9.00
CA GLU A 276 16.80 11.00 -10.30
C GLU A 276 15.92 10.34 -11.37
N PHE A 277 15.78 9.00 -11.35
CA PHE A 277 15.02 8.26 -12.36
C PHE A 277 13.64 7.82 -11.88
N ALA A 278 13.55 7.24 -10.68
CA ALA A 278 12.33 6.68 -10.12
C ALA A 278 11.57 7.68 -9.22
N GLY A 279 12.19 8.77 -8.76
CA GLY A 279 11.58 9.68 -7.78
C GLY A 279 11.39 9.01 -6.41
N GLU A 280 10.31 9.36 -5.71
CA GLU A 280 9.98 8.85 -4.36
C GLU A 280 9.55 7.38 -4.31
N PHE A 281 9.67 6.62 -5.41
CA PHE A 281 9.15 5.25 -5.60
C PHE A 281 9.76 4.14 -4.71
N LEU A 282 10.60 4.50 -3.74
CA LEU A 282 11.58 3.61 -3.16
C LEU A 282 11.02 2.52 -2.23
N ASN A 283 9.79 2.68 -1.73
CA ASN A 283 9.38 2.00 -0.50
C ASN A 283 7.98 1.39 -0.52
N ASN A 284 7.28 1.28 -1.65
CA ASN A 284 5.95 0.65 -1.66
C ASN A 284 5.75 -0.25 -2.88
N GLU A 285 5.64 -1.55 -2.63
CA GLU A 285 5.58 -2.56 -3.69
C GLU A 285 4.15 -2.92 -4.11
N GLY A 286 3.19 -2.56 -3.29
CA GLY A 286 1.79 -2.90 -3.47
C GLY A 286 0.97 -2.48 -2.28
N SER A 287 -0.24 -3.00 -2.18
CA SER A 287 -1.08 -2.75 -1.02
C SER A 287 -1.84 -3.99 -0.60
N GLY A 288 -2.34 -3.97 0.64
CA GLY A 288 -3.16 -5.05 1.18
C GLY A 288 -4.23 -4.55 2.14
N LEU A 289 -5.24 -5.39 2.33
CA LEU A 289 -6.31 -5.19 3.31
C LEU A 289 -6.06 -6.11 4.52
N TYR A 290 -6.06 -5.52 5.70
CA TYR A 290 -5.72 -6.18 6.96
C TYR A 290 -6.84 -5.99 7.99
N LEU A 291 -7.41 -7.08 8.50
CA LEU A 291 -8.63 -7.05 9.29
C LEU A 291 -8.44 -6.30 10.62
N LEU A 292 -7.30 -6.50 11.29
CA LEU A 292 -6.96 -5.84 12.54
C LEU A 292 -6.34 -4.46 12.30
N GLN A 293 -5.38 -4.36 11.38
CA GLN A 293 -4.71 -3.07 11.11
C GLN A 293 -5.68 -1.99 10.62
N SER A 294 -6.72 -2.34 9.86
CA SER A 294 -7.80 -1.41 9.46
C SER A 294 -8.68 -0.88 10.61
N LYS A 295 -8.45 -1.32 11.86
CA LYS A 295 -9.19 -0.87 13.06
C LYS A 295 -8.39 0.12 13.92
N ILE A 296 -7.21 0.51 13.46
CA ILE A 296 -6.30 1.40 14.18
C ILE A 296 -6.51 2.81 13.63
N ASN A 297 -6.87 3.76 14.49
CA ASN A 297 -7.11 5.13 14.06
C ASN A 297 -5.82 5.94 13.91
N HIS A 298 -5.96 7.06 13.23
CA HIS A 298 -4.91 8.05 13.05
C HIS A 298 -4.63 8.90 14.31
N SER A 299 -3.35 9.22 14.53
CA SER A 299 -2.89 10.35 15.34
C SER A 299 -1.67 11.01 14.69
N CYS A 300 -1.59 12.35 14.67
CA CYS A 300 -0.36 13.05 14.24
C CYS A 300 0.79 12.93 15.25
N VAL A 301 0.53 12.33 16.41
CA VAL A 301 1.50 11.88 17.42
C VAL A 301 1.20 10.41 17.73
N PRO A 302 1.53 9.49 16.80
CA PRO A 302 1.20 8.08 16.96
C PRO A 302 1.98 7.44 18.11
N ASN A 303 1.45 6.36 18.67
CA ASN A 303 2.11 5.55 19.70
C ASN A 303 2.45 4.13 19.22
N ALA A 304 2.11 3.82 17.97
CA ALA A 304 2.50 2.61 17.27
C ALA A 304 2.85 2.89 15.80
N GLN A 305 3.53 1.95 15.16
CA GLN A 305 3.89 2.02 13.74
C GLN A 305 3.73 0.64 13.09
N SER A 306 3.18 0.63 11.87
CA SER A 306 3.15 -0.54 11.00
C SER A 306 4.51 -0.75 10.35
N THR A 307 5.05 -1.97 10.43
CA THR A 307 6.34 -2.34 9.84
C THR A 307 6.24 -3.65 9.07
N PHE A 308 7.14 -3.88 8.11
CA PHE A 308 7.20 -5.12 7.30
C PHE A 308 8.58 -5.79 7.45
N PRO A 309 8.88 -6.36 8.63
CA PRO A 309 10.24 -6.79 8.98
C PRO A 309 10.72 -8.05 8.25
N TYR A 310 9.84 -8.75 7.54
CA TYR A 310 10.13 -10.04 6.89
C TYR A 310 10.22 -9.96 5.36
N SER A 311 10.27 -8.73 4.82
CA SER A 311 10.32 -8.44 3.39
C SER A 311 9.23 -9.20 2.64
N ASN A 312 8.01 -9.10 3.16
CA ASN A 312 6.78 -9.65 2.63
C ASN A 312 5.60 -8.78 3.10
N ASP A 313 4.39 -9.22 2.80
CA ASP A 313 3.14 -8.55 3.13
C ASP A 313 2.61 -8.83 4.54
N ILE A 314 3.42 -9.37 5.46
CA ILE A 314 3.01 -9.51 6.85
C ILE A 314 3.23 -8.17 7.57
N VAL A 315 2.14 -7.55 8.01
CA VAL A 315 2.22 -6.33 8.81
C VAL A 315 2.51 -6.68 10.27
N VAL A 316 3.49 -5.99 10.84
CA VAL A 316 3.85 -6.06 12.27
C VAL A 316 3.65 -4.70 12.89
N LEU A 317 2.70 -4.60 13.82
CA LEU A 317 2.46 -3.38 14.57
C LEU A 317 3.35 -3.35 15.82
N LYS A 318 4.18 -2.32 15.94
CA LYS A 318 5.08 -2.13 17.09
C LYS A 318 4.75 -0.85 17.84
N ALA A 319 4.83 -0.90 19.17
CA ALA A 319 4.73 0.29 20.00
C ALA A 319 5.97 1.17 19.83
N THR A 320 5.79 2.47 19.58
CA THR A 320 6.90 3.45 19.47
C THR A 320 7.26 4.10 20.80
N ARG A 321 6.36 3.97 21.78
CA ARG A 321 6.53 4.36 23.18
C ARG A 321 5.68 3.47 24.08
N ASP A 322 5.83 3.61 25.39
CA ASP A 322 4.93 2.94 26.33
C ASP A 322 3.47 3.38 26.11
N ILE A 323 2.55 2.42 26.10
CA ILE A 323 1.11 2.60 25.92
C ILE A 323 0.39 2.08 27.16
N GLN A 324 -0.33 2.96 27.84
CA GLN A 324 -0.97 2.61 29.11
C GLN A 324 -2.28 1.84 28.89
N PRO A 325 -2.73 0.99 29.85
CA PRO A 325 -4.04 0.36 29.78
C PRO A 325 -5.15 1.41 29.60
N GLY A 326 -6.04 1.19 28.64
CA GLY A 326 -7.13 2.10 28.29
C GLY A 326 -6.76 3.18 27.27
N GLU A 327 -5.49 3.32 26.90
CA GLU A 327 -5.04 4.23 25.86
C GLU A 327 -5.36 3.70 24.46
N GLU A 328 -5.82 4.57 23.56
CA GLU A 328 -6.03 4.24 22.15
C GLU A 328 -4.68 4.01 21.46
N ILE A 329 -4.58 2.92 20.72
CA ILE A 329 -3.42 2.61 19.88
C ILE A 329 -3.66 3.31 18.54
N CYS A 330 -2.74 4.18 18.15
CA CYS A 330 -2.83 4.98 16.93
C CYS A 330 -1.54 4.91 16.10
N ILE A 331 -1.73 4.85 14.78
CA ILE A 331 -0.66 5.01 13.78
C ILE A 331 -0.79 6.37 13.09
N SER A 332 0.21 6.75 12.28
CA SER A 332 0.05 7.84 11.33
C SER A 332 -0.52 7.32 10.01
N TYR A 333 -1.35 8.14 9.36
CA TYR A 333 -1.86 7.92 8.00
C TYR A 333 -1.16 8.86 7.01
N LEU A 334 -0.24 9.68 7.52
CA LEU A 334 0.59 10.63 6.83
C LEU A 334 2.03 10.13 6.89
N ASP A 335 2.81 10.38 5.85
CA ASP A 335 4.25 10.15 5.89
C ASP A 335 4.97 11.11 6.84
N GLU A 336 6.28 10.90 7.03
CA GLU A 336 7.10 11.67 7.96
C GLU A 336 7.18 13.15 7.58
N CYS A 337 7.33 13.46 6.28
CA CYS A 337 7.38 14.83 5.79
C CYS A 337 6.05 15.55 6.04
N GLN A 338 4.93 14.90 5.71
CA GLN A 338 3.57 15.41 5.94
C GLN A 338 3.27 15.61 7.43
N LEU A 339 3.77 14.73 8.31
CA LEU A 339 3.59 14.87 9.76
C LEU A 339 4.23 16.14 10.31
N GLU A 340 5.32 16.61 9.71
CA GLU A 340 6.02 17.84 10.11
C GLU A 340 5.41 19.12 9.51
N ARG A 341 4.57 19.01 8.47
CA ARG A 341 3.82 20.14 7.88
C ARG A 341 2.83 20.77 8.87
N SER A 342 2.28 21.93 8.50
CA SER A 342 1.35 22.70 9.33
C SER A 342 0.09 21.91 9.72
N ARG A 343 -0.62 22.35 10.77
CA ARG A 343 -1.91 21.75 11.13
C ARG A 343 -2.89 21.81 9.95
N HIS A 344 -2.88 22.90 9.20
CA HIS A 344 -3.75 23.10 8.05
C HIS A 344 -3.51 22.01 6.99
N SER A 345 -2.27 21.86 6.53
CA SER A 345 -1.90 20.92 5.46
C SER A 345 -2.18 19.47 5.88
N ARG A 346 -1.87 19.08 7.13
CA ARG A 346 -2.25 17.76 7.66
C ARG A 346 -3.75 17.52 7.66
N GLN A 347 -4.55 18.52 8.04
CA GLN A 347 -6.01 18.40 8.06
C GLN A 347 -6.60 18.38 6.65
N LYS A 348 -6.02 19.13 5.69
CA LYS A 348 -6.40 19.11 4.27
C LYS A 348 -6.27 17.67 3.75
N ILE A 349 -5.09 17.07 3.86
CA ILE A 349 -4.80 15.69 3.44
C ILE A 349 -5.74 14.67 4.13
N LEU A 350 -5.90 14.76 5.45
CA LEU A 350 -6.76 13.81 6.18
C LEU A 350 -8.25 13.94 5.84
N LYS A 351 -8.74 15.16 5.59
CA LYS A 351 -10.12 15.38 5.15
C LYS A 351 -10.33 14.91 3.72
N GLU A 352 -9.33 15.03 2.86
CA GLU A 352 -9.42 14.65 1.45
C GLU A 352 -9.33 13.13 1.27
N ASN A 353 -8.37 12.48 1.92
CA ASN A 353 -8.09 11.06 1.70
C ASN A 353 -8.88 10.13 2.62
N TYR A 354 -9.19 10.57 3.84
CA TYR A 354 -9.82 9.73 4.87
C TYR A 354 -11.13 10.29 5.41
N ILE A 355 -11.48 11.50 4.97
CA ILE A 355 -12.69 12.24 5.35
C ILE A 355 -12.91 12.26 6.86
N PHE A 356 -11.94 12.72 7.63
CA PHE A 356 -12.18 13.05 9.03
C PHE A 356 -11.36 14.28 9.44
N VAL A 357 -11.68 14.83 10.61
CA VAL A 357 -10.91 15.91 11.22
C VAL A 357 -10.12 15.33 12.39
N CYS A 358 -8.79 15.47 12.34
CA CYS A 358 -7.94 14.96 13.40
C CYS A 358 -8.04 15.84 14.65
N ASN A 359 -8.35 15.23 15.78
CA ASN A 359 -8.43 15.91 17.08
C ASN A 359 -7.37 15.38 18.06
N CYS A 360 -6.23 14.89 17.54
CA CYS A 360 -5.12 14.41 18.37
C CYS A 360 -4.47 15.57 19.17
N PRO A 361 -3.67 15.27 20.22
CA PRO A 361 -3.02 16.30 21.03
C PRO A 361 -2.22 17.34 20.22
N LYS A 362 -1.48 16.93 19.18
CA LYS A 362 -0.73 17.85 18.29
C LYS A 362 -1.67 18.84 17.59
N CYS A 363 -2.77 18.35 17.00
CA CYS A 363 -3.75 19.21 16.33
C CYS A 363 -4.56 20.11 17.27
N GLN A 364 -4.73 19.71 18.53
CA GLN A 364 -5.39 20.55 19.54
C GLN A 364 -4.48 21.66 20.03
N LEU A 365 -3.20 21.38 20.25
CA LEU A 365 -2.20 22.38 20.64
C LEU A 365 -2.02 23.46 19.57
N GLN A 366 -2.10 23.06 18.30
CA GLN A 366 -1.94 23.93 17.12
C GLN A 366 -3.27 24.56 16.65
N SER A 367 -4.35 24.51 17.44
CA SER A 367 -5.68 24.92 16.96
C SER A 367 -5.81 26.41 16.65
N ASN A 368 -4.91 27.23 17.20
CA ASN A 368 -4.88 28.68 17.04
C ASN A 368 -3.74 29.15 16.12
N ASP A 369 -2.99 28.21 15.53
CA ASP A 369 -1.97 28.53 14.55
C ASP A 369 -2.66 29.05 13.28
N PRO A 370 -2.08 30.03 12.58
CA PRO A 370 -2.66 30.52 11.32
C PRO A 370 -2.73 29.38 10.30
N ASP A 371 -3.76 29.43 9.46
CA ASP A 371 -3.90 28.52 8.31
C ASP A 371 -2.94 28.98 7.21
N GLU A 372 -1.63 28.76 7.42
CA GLU A 372 -0.55 29.04 6.48
C GLU A 372 -0.05 27.72 5.87
N THR A 373 0.07 27.71 4.54
CA THR A 373 0.89 26.77 3.76
C THR A 373 2.25 27.45 3.58
N SER A 374 3.38 26.76 3.79
CA SER A 374 4.69 27.39 3.51
C SER A 374 4.81 27.71 2.01
N GLU A 375 5.60 28.73 1.64
CA GLU A 375 5.82 29.10 0.21
C GLU A 375 6.39 27.92 -0.61
N ASP A 376 7.11 26.98 0.03
CA ASP A 376 7.56 25.72 -0.57
C ASP A 376 6.40 24.71 -0.85
N GLU A 377 5.17 24.98 -0.38
CA GLU A 377 3.98 24.14 -0.61
C GLU A 377 3.24 24.51 -1.90
N ASP A 378 3.46 25.70 -2.47
CA ASP A 378 2.82 26.10 -3.73
C ASP A 378 3.46 25.37 -4.93
N GLU A 379 4.74 24.98 -4.86
CA GLU A 379 5.41 24.23 -5.94
C GLU A 379 4.92 22.76 -6.06
N ASP A 380 4.58 22.10 -4.94
CA ASP A 380 3.98 20.74 -4.96
C ASP A 380 2.52 20.73 -5.44
N ASP A 381 1.77 21.83 -5.24
CA ASP A 381 0.38 21.98 -5.73
C ASP A 381 0.36 22.50 -7.21
N MET A 382 1.42 23.16 -7.70
CA MET A 382 1.52 23.67 -9.09
C MET A 382 1.76 22.57 -10.14
N ASP A 383 2.31 21.41 -9.79
CA ASP A 383 2.45 20.27 -10.72
C ASP A 383 1.11 19.59 -11.09
N MET A 384 -0.01 20.04 -10.50
CA MET A 384 -1.35 19.52 -10.77
C MET A 384 -2.33 20.55 -11.38
N GLU A 385 -1.93 21.81 -11.58
CA GLU A 385 -2.81 22.85 -12.16
C GLU A 385 -2.22 23.62 -13.37
N ASP A 386 -0.92 23.53 -13.70
CA ASP A 386 -0.30 24.43 -14.69
C ASP A 386 -0.05 23.82 -16.10
N ASP A 387 -1.03 23.13 -16.70
CA ASP A 387 -0.94 22.74 -18.13
C ASP A 387 -2.12 23.22 -18.99
N TYR A 388 -2.82 24.26 -18.55
CA TYR A 388 -3.92 24.88 -19.31
C TYR A 388 -3.91 26.40 -19.18
N ASP A 389 -2.96 27.07 -19.82
CA ASP A 389 -3.17 28.40 -20.40
C ASP A 389 -1.95 28.79 -21.25
N ASP A 390 -1.92 28.33 -22.51
CA ASP A 390 -1.38 29.11 -23.65
C ASP A 390 -1.48 28.32 -24.95
N MET A 391 -2.66 28.35 -25.58
CA MET A 391 -2.78 28.24 -27.05
C MET A 391 -3.97 29.05 -27.54
N ASP A 392 -3.86 30.37 -27.43
CA ASP A 392 -4.54 31.31 -28.33
C ASP A 392 -3.47 32.15 -29.05
N ASP A 393 -3.13 31.74 -30.28
CA ASP A 393 -2.85 32.63 -31.42
C ASP A 393 -2.77 31.86 -32.76
#